data_AF-A0AB34JNL6-F1
#
_entry.id   AF-A0AB34JNL6-F1
#
_cell.length_a   1.000
_cell.length_b   1.000
_cell.length_c   1.000
_cell.angle_alpha   90.00
_cell.angle_beta   90.00
_cell.angle_gamma   90.00
#
_symmetry.space_group_name_H-M   'P 1'
#
loop_
_entity.id
_entity.type
_entity.pdbx_description
1 polymer ?
#
loop_
_entity_poly.entity_id
_entity_poly.type
_entity_poly.pdbx_seq_one_letter_code
_entity_poly.pdbx_strand_id
1 'polypeptide(L)' 'MLKLLATTSLAAASAFSAGGIAPGRAISRSAISMASFHDFSATSLGGKELSMADFKGKPVLILNVASL' A
#
# COMPACT_ATOMS: atom_id res chain seq x y z
N MET A 1 -31.65 -19.21 15.51
CA MET A 1 -30.38 -19.98 15.52
C MET A 1 -30.36 -20.91 14.33
N LEU A 2 -29.15 -21.13 13.79
CA LEU A 2 -28.71 -22.19 12.86
C LEU A 2 -28.67 -21.89 11.34
N LYS A 3 -27.42 -21.72 10.88
CA LYS A 3 -26.92 -21.69 9.49
C LYS A 3 -27.11 -23.05 8.80
N LEU A 4 -27.31 -23.05 7.49
CA LEU A 4 -26.79 -24.14 6.64
C LEU A 4 -26.46 -23.64 5.22
N LEU A 5 -25.17 -23.73 4.92
CA LEU A 5 -24.49 -23.47 3.65
C LEU A 5 -24.28 -24.82 2.96
N ALA A 6 -24.72 -25.01 1.71
CA ALA A 6 -24.14 -26.01 0.78
C ALA A 6 -24.71 -25.89 -0.65
N THR A 7 -23.83 -25.48 -1.57
CA THR A 7 -23.58 -26.06 -2.91
C THR A 7 -24.71 -26.24 -3.95
N THR A 8 -24.70 -25.37 -4.95
CA THR A 8 -24.87 -25.68 -6.40
C THR A 8 -24.02 -24.63 -7.13
N SER A 9 -23.20 -24.88 -8.15
CA SER A 9 -22.75 -26.06 -8.88
C SER A 9 -21.54 -25.61 -9.70
N LEU A 10 -20.44 -26.35 -9.62
CA LEU A 10 -19.29 -26.23 -10.49
C LEU A 10 -19.65 -26.75 -11.89
N ALA A 11 -19.72 -25.88 -12.90
CA ALA A 11 -19.59 -26.21 -14.34
C ALA A 11 -19.38 -24.90 -15.12
N ALA A 12 -18.13 -24.52 -15.40
CA ALA A 12 -17.44 -24.83 -16.66
C ALA A 12 -17.97 -24.03 -17.87
N ALA A 13 -17.33 -22.89 -18.14
CA ALA A 13 -17.24 -22.32 -19.49
C ALA A 13 -15.77 -21.95 -19.74
N SER A 14 -14.98 -22.99 -20.01
CA SER A 14 -13.61 -22.87 -20.52
C SER A 14 -13.62 -22.42 -21.98
N ALA A 15 -12.67 -21.54 -22.29
CA ALA A 15 -12.11 -21.26 -23.61
C ALA A 15 -12.88 -20.30 -24.55
N PHE A 16 -12.50 -19.02 -24.50
CA PHE A 16 -12.21 -18.28 -25.73
C PHE A 16 -10.71 -17.96 -25.76
N SER A 17 -10.09 -18.27 -26.89
CA SER A 17 -8.66 -18.46 -27.09
C SER A 17 -7.97 -17.21 -27.68
N ALA A 18 -6.66 -17.14 -27.44
CA ALA A 18 -5.62 -16.50 -28.26
C ALA A 18 -5.64 -14.97 -28.42
N GLY A 19 -4.79 -14.28 -27.65
CA GLY A 19 -4.45 -12.88 -27.88
C GLY A 19 -3.81 -12.22 -26.66
N GLY A 20 -2.69 -12.77 -26.18
CA GLY A 20 -2.01 -12.33 -24.97
C GLY A 20 -1.39 -10.94 -25.09
N ILE A 21 -2.16 -9.91 -24.74
CA ILE A 21 -1.63 -8.70 -24.11
C ILE A 21 -1.98 -8.87 -22.63
N ALA A 22 -1.03 -9.36 -21.84
CA ALA A 22 -1.18 -9.30 -20.40
C ALA A 22 -1.35 -7.80 -20.04
N PRO A 23 -2.50 -7.36 -19.52
CA PRO A 23 -2.59 -6.00 -19.02
C PRO A 23 -1.54 -5.90 -17.94
N GLY A 24 -0.54 -5.03 -18.15
CA GLY A 24 0.52 -4.78 -17.20
C GLY A 24 -0.11 -4.66 -15.83
N ARG A 25 0.21 -5.61 -14.95
CA ARG A 25 -0.36 -5.71 -13.61
C ARG A 25 -0.02 -4.39 -12.94
N ALA A 26 -1.00 -3.49 -12.88
CA ALA A 26 -0.86 -2.22 -12.21
C ALA A 26 -0.31 -2.56 -10.83
N ILE A 27 0.89 -2.06 -10.52
CA ILE A 27 1.45 -2.17 -9.18
C ILE A 27 0.51 -1.29 -8.35
N SER A 28 -0.53 -1.92 -7.79
CA SER A 28 -1.36 -1.32 -6.78
C SER A 28 -0.41 -0.97 -5.64
N ARG A 29 0.02 0.30 -5.60
CA ARG A 29 0.65 0.88 -4.43
C ARG A 29 -0.46 0.94 -3.39
N SER A 30 -0.63 -0.15 -2.65
CA SER A 30 -1.38 -0.11 -1.42
C SER A 30 -0.76 1.03 -0.62
N ALA A 31 -1.48 2.13 -0.48
CA ALA A 31 -1.13 3.15 0.48
C ALA A 31 -1.08 2.42 1.82
N ILE A 32 0.12 2.22 2.34
CA ILE A 32 0.29 1.71 3.70
C ILE A 32 -0.44 2.75 4.54
N SER A 33 -1.51 2.32 5.20
CA SER A 33 -2.33 3.17 6.06
C SER A 33 -1.50 3.55 7.29
N MET A 34 -0.56 4.47 7.11
CA MET A 34 0.14 5.12 8.21
C MET A 34 -0.85 6.10 8.82
N ALA A 35 -1.27 5.82 10.05
CA ALA A 35 -2.35 6.54 10.70
C ALA A 35 -1.93 7.96 11.14
N SER A 36 -0.63 8.22 11.31
CA SER A 36 -0.11 9.52 11.75
C SER A 36 1.26 9.87 11.16
N PHE A 37 1.53 11.16 10.99
CA PHE A 37 2.85 11.69 10.62
C PHE A 37 3.96 11.25 11.59
N HIS A 38 3.61 11.00 12.85
CA HIS A 38 4.57 10.60 13.87
C HIS A 38 5.01 9.14 13.80
N ASP A 39 4.41 8.36 12.90
CA ASP A 39 4.76 6.95 12.70
C ASP A 39 5.90 6.79 11.67
N PHE A 40 6.36 7.89 11.07
CA PHE A 40 7.46 7.89 10.11
C PHE A 40 8.82 7.89 10.81
N SER A 41 9.78 7.19 10.21
CA SER A 41 11.20 7.35 10.49
C SER A 41 11.98 7.50 9.19
N ALA A 42 13.12 8.18 9.26
CA ALA A 42 14.01 8.38 8.13
C ALA A 42 15.47 8.34 8.60
N THR A 43 16.36 7.87 7.72
CA THR A 43 17.80 7.98 7.97
C THR A 43 18.26 9.41 7.66
N SER A 44 18.82 10.07 8.65
CA SER A 44 19.44 11.39 8.50
C SER A 44 20.73 11.31 7.68
N LEU A 45 21.21 12.45 7.18
CA LEU A 45 22.47 12.55 6.43
C LEU A 45 23.68 12.01 7.22
N GLY A 46 23.63 12.02 8.56
CA GLY A 46 24.66 11.46 9.43
C GLY A 46 24.54 9.96 9.67
N GLY A 47 23.67 9.26 8.94
CA GLY A 47 23.42 7.82 9.09
C GLY A 47 22.60 7.43 10.32
N LYS A 48 22.19 8.39 11.14
CA LYS A 48 21.35 8.14 12.32
C LYS A 48 19.89 8.03 11.91
N GLU A 49 19.17 7.10 12.52
CA GLU A 49 17.71 7.04 12.39
C GLU A 49 17.07 8.23 13.13
N LEU A 50 16.14 8.90 12.45
CA LEU A 50 15.36 10.01 12.96
C LEU A 50 13.88 9.59 12.97
N SER A 51 13.25 9.66 14.15
CA SER A 51 11.82 9.38 14.29
C SER A 51 11.01 10.68 14.25
N MET A 52 9.90 10.68 13.52
CA MET A 52 9.00 11.82 13.46
C MET A 52 8.18 11.97 14.75
N ALA A 53 8.19 10.96 15.63
CA ALA A 53 7.62 11.04 16.97
C ALA A 53 8.34 12.04 17.88
N ASP A 54 9.64 12.29 17.66
CA ASP A 54 10.45 13.21 18.46
C ASP A 54 10.03 14.69 18.31
N PHE A 55 9.24 14.97 17.26
CA PHE A 55 8.73 16.30 16.95
C PHE A 55 7.27 16.52 17.39
N LYS A 56 6.69 15.61 18.18
CA LYS A 56 5.34 15.80 18.75
C LYS A 56 5.25 17.12 19.54
N GLY A 57 4.17 17.86 19.32
CA GLY A 57 3.92 19.15 19.98
C GLY A 57 4.74 20.32 19.42
N LYS A 58 5.55 20.11 18.37
CA LYS A 58 6.29 21.16 17.67
C LYS A 58 5.73 21.32 16.25
N PRO A 59 5.62 22.55 15.73
CA PRO A 59 5.34 22.74 14.31
C PRO A 59 6.52 22.22 13.48
N VAL A 60 6.24 21.45 12.42
CA VAL A 60 7.24 20.85 11.53
C VAL A 60 6.96 21.27 10.09
N LEU A 61 7.99 21.73 9.39
CA LEU A 61 7.95 22.05 7.96
C LEU A 61 8.72 20.98 7.17
N ILE A 62 8.06 20.36 6.20
CA ILE A 62 8.67 19.37 5.29
C ILE A 62 8.91 20.03 3.95
N LEU A 63 10.17 20.06 3.52
CA LEU A 63 10.59 20.62 2.25
C LEU A 63 10.99 19.50 1.31
N ASN A 64 10.28 19.37 0.19
CA ASN A 64 10.72 18.52 -0.90
C ASN A 64 11.73 19.28 -1.76
N VAL A 65 13.01 18.88 -1.69
CA VAL A 65 14.10 19.50 -2.46
C VAL A 65 14.37 18.75 -3.78
N ALA A 66 13.63 17.67 -4.08
CA ALA A 66 13.88 16.79 -5.23
C ALA A 66 13.30 17.32 -6.56
N SER A 67 13.37 18.62 -6.83
CA SER A 67 12.93 19.19 -8.12
C SER A 67 13.87 20.30 -8.58
N LEU A 68 14.67 19.97 -9.59
CA LEU A 68 15.44 20.87 -10.44
C LEU A 68 15.08 20.54 -11.89
#